data_AF-A0A3A5JXK1-F1
#
_entry.id   AF-A0A3A5JXK1-F1
#
_cell.length_a   1.000
_cell.length_b   1.000
_cell.length_c   1.000
_cell.angle_alpha   90.00
_cell.angle_beta   90.00
_cell.angle_gamma   90.00
#
_symmetry.space_group_name_H-M   'P 1'
#
loop_
_entity.id
_entity.type
_entity.pdbx_description
1 polymer ?
#
loop_
_entity_poly.entity_id
_entity_poly.type
_entity_poly.pdbx_seq_one_letter_code
_entity_poly.pdbx_strand_id
1 'polypeptide(L)' 'MYKETPLTVAEEVELQQAAEKLIARHGGDMLKALKAAMLHNGYLEGQIEQIAAAVPGLIKIHYDSPMASN' A
#
# COMPACT_ATOMS: atom_id res chain seq x y z
N MET A 1 -8.93 7.16 -16.21
CA MET A 1 -7.56 7.70 -16.10
C MET A 1 -7.39 8.11 -14.64
N TYR A 2 -6.60 7.37 -13.86
CA TYR A 2 -6.27 7.78 -12.50
C TYR A 2 -5.57 9.14 -12.61
N LYS A 3 -6.09 10.16 -11.92
CA LYS A 3 -5.32 11.39 -11.71
C LYS A 3 -4.37 11.06 -10.57
N GLU A 4 -3.16 10.62 -10.90
CA GLU A 4 -2.09 10.55 -9.92
C GLU A 4 -1.88 11.98 -9.41
N THR A 5 -2.15 12.19 -8.12
CA THR A 5 -1.66 13.39 -7.45
C THR A 5 -0.14 13.30 -7.50
N PRO A 6 0.56 14.24 -8.17
CA PRO A 6 2.00 14.17 -8.23
C PRO A 6 2.57 14.31 -6.82
N LEU A 7 3.56 13.48 -6.51
CA LEU A 7 4.28 13.55 -5.25
C LEU A 7 5.01 14.89 -5.17
N THR A 8 5.06 15.47 -3.97
CA THR A 8 6.00 16.55 -3.67
C THR A 8 7.42 16.00 -3.62
N VAL A 9 8.41 16.86 -3.80
CA VAL A 9 9.83 16.47 -3.69
C VAL A 9 10.15 15.83 -2.34
N ALA A 10 9.53 16.30 -1.26
CA ALA A 10 9.71 15.72 0.07
C ALA A 10 9.17 14.28 0.14
N GLU A 11 7.96 14.06 -0.38
CA GLU A 11 7.36 12.72 -0.44
C GLU A 11 8.17 11.76 -1.32
N GLU A 12 8.69 12.24 -2.47
CA GLU A 12 9.56 11.42 -3.32
C GLU A 12 10.84 10.98 -2.59
N VAL A 13 11.50 11.90 -1.87
CA VAL A 13 12.71 11.58 -1.11
C VAL A 13 12.43 10.58 0.02
N GLU A 14 11.34 10.77 0.75
CA GLU A 14 10.95 9.86 1.83
C GLU A 14 10.61 8.46 1.31
N LEU A 15 9.82 8.37 0.24
CA LEU A 15 9.46 7.11 -0.41
C LEU A 15 10.67 6.41 -1.00
N GLN A 16 11.58 7.15 -1.62
CA GLN A 16 12.85 6.61 -2.13
C GLN A 16 13.68 5.99 -1.01
N GLN A 17 13.86 6.68 0.11
CA GLN A 17 14.59 6.15 1.27
C GLN A 17 13.92 4.91 1.86
N ALA A 18 12.58 4.87 1.90
CA ALA A 18 11.83 3.71 2.37
C ALA A 18 12.00 2.50 1.43
N ALA A 19 11.93 2.73 0.11
CA ALA A 19 12.14 1.72 -0.90
C ALA A 19 13.57 1.14 -0.82
N GLU A 20 14.59 1.99 -0.75
CA GLU A 20 15.99 1.57 -0.61
C GLU A 20 16.22 0.71 0.63
N LYS A 21 15.63 1.09 1.78
CA LYS A 21 15.71 0.27 3.01
C LYS A 21 15.05 -1.09 2.82
N LEU A 22 13.91 -1.16 2.15
CA LEU A 22 13.22 -2.42 1.90
C LEU A 22 14.02 -3.31 0.93
N ILE A 23 14.55 -2.73 -0.15
CA ILE A 23 15.41 -3.41 -1.12
C ILE A 23 16.66 -3.96 -0.42
N ALA A 24 17.31 -3.17 0.43
CA ALA A 24 18.49 -3.60 1.18
C ALA A 24 18.19 -4.79 2.11
N ARG A 25 17.02 -4.81 2.80
CA ARG A 25 16.59 -5.95 3.63
C ARG A 25 16.41 -7.25 2.82
N HIS A 26 16.15 -7.13 1.52
CA HIS A 26 16.03 -8.26 0.60
C HIS A 26 17.30 -8.52 -0.22
N GLY A 27 18.46 -8.00 0.22
CA GLY A 27 19.76 -8.26 -0.40
C GLY A 27 19.94 -7.57 -1.74
N GLY A 28 19.23 -6.47 -1.99
CA GLY A 28 19.27 -5.76 -3.26
C GLY A 28 18.27 -6.26 -4.31
N ASP A 29 17.52 -7.32 -4.03
CA ASP A 29 16.51 -7.84 -4.96
C ASP A 29 15.23 -6.98 -4.92
N MET A 30 15.13 -6.10 -5.91
CA MET A 30 14.02 -5.16 -6.06
C MET A 30 12.67 -5.86 -6.30
N LEU A 31 12.64 -6.94 -7.07
CA LEU A 31 11.41 -7.67 -7.35
C LEU A 31 10.91 -8.41 -6.11
N LYS A 32 11.83 -8.99 -5.34
CA LYS A 32 11.51 -9.63 -4.06
C LYS A 32 11.00 -8.62 -3.03
N ALA A 33 11.63 -7.44 -2.95
CA ALA A 33 11.18 -6.35 -2.10
C ALA A 33 9.78 -5.86 -2.47
N LEU A 34 9.50 -5.68 -3.77
CA LEU A 34 8.17 -5.30 -4.25
C LEU A 34 7.10 -6.35 -3.89
N LYS A 35 7.38 -7.63 -4.15
CA LYS A 35 6.46 -8.73 -3.78
C LYS A 35 6.17 -8.75 -2.27
N ALA A 36 7.19 -8.52 -1.44
CA ALA A 36 7.01 -8.42 0.01
C ALA A 36 6.12 -7.23 0.39
N ALA A 37 6.34 -6.05 -0.19
CA ALA A 37 5.49 -4.88 0.04
C ALA A 37 4.02 -5.15 -0.32
N MET A 38 3.77 -5.73 -1.50
CA MET A 38 2.42 -6.09 -1.94
C MET A 38 1.73 -7.06 -0.97
N LEU A 39 2.46 -8.10 -0.52
CA LEU A 39 1.94 -9.08 0.41
C LEU A 39 1.60 -8.44 1.78
N HIS A 40 2.50 -7.60 2.30
CA HIS A 40 2.27 -6.89 3.56
C HIS A 40 1.10 -5.93 3.49
N ASN A 41 0.92 -5.21 2.38
CA ASN A 41 -0.24 -4.34 2.18
C ASN A 41 -1.55 -5.14 2.19
N GLY A 42 -1.61 -6.29 1.50
CA GLY A 42 -2.78 -7.16 1.53
C GLY A 42 -3.11 -7.70 2.94
N TYR A 43 -2.07 -8.00 3.75
CA TYR A 43 -2.29 -8.37 5.15
C TYR A 43 -2.82 -7.23 6.00
N LEU A 44 -2.33 -6.00 5.80
CA LEU A 44 -2.81 -4.82 6.50
C LEU A 44 -4.27 -4.51 6.14
N GLU A 45 -4.64 -4.60 4.86
CA GLU A 45 -6.02 -4.48 4.40
C GLU A 45 -6.93 -5.49 5.10
N GLY A 46 -6.56 -6.78 5.09
CA GLY A 46 -7.32 -7.82 5.77
C GLY A 46 -7.44 -7.62 7.29
N GLN A 47 -6.41 -7.09 7.94
CA GLN A 47 -6.47 -6.75 9.37
C GLN A 47 -7.43 -5.58 9.64
N ILE A 48 -7.43 -4.56 8.79
CA ILE A 48 -8.35 -3.42 8.88
C ILE A 48 -9.80 -3.92 8.72
N GLU A 49 -10.06 -4.79 7.75
CA GLU A 49 -11.38 -5.40 7.54
C GLU A 49 -11.84 -6.21 8.76
N GLN A 50 -10.96 -7.00 9.36
CA GLN A 50 -11.27 -7.76 10.58
C GLN A 50 -11.62 -6.85 11.76
N ILE A 51 -10.86 -5.76 11.96
CA ILE A 51 -11.14 -4.78 13.02
C ILE A 51 -12.49 -4.09 12.78
N ALA A 52 -12.76 -3.68 11.54
CA ALA A 52 -14.02 -3.03 11.18
C ALA A 52 -15.24 -3.95 11.42
N ALA A 53 -15.10 -5.25 11.15
CA ALA A 53 -16.13 -6.25 11.42
C ALA A 53 -16.31 -6.51 12.93
N ALA A 54 -15.21 -6.55 13.69
CA ALA A 54 -15.24 -6.82 15.12
C ALA A 54 -15.76 -5.64 15.95
N VAL A 55 -15.56 -4.40 15.49
CA VAL A 55 -15.99 -3.17 16.18
C VAL A 55 -16.77 -2.26 15.23
N PRO A 56 -18.09 -2.51 15.07
CA PRO A 56 -18.92 -1.71 14.17
C PRO A 56 -18.87 -0.21 14.49
N GLY A 57 -18.56 0.61 13.48
CA GLY A 57 -18.53 2.06 13.59
C GLY A 57 -17.15 2.67 13.93
N LEU A 58 -16.14 1.86 14.25
CA LEU A 58 -14.78 2.35 14.52
C LEU A 58 -14.06 2.78 13.24
N ILE A 59 -14.20 2.00 12.17
CA ILE A 59 -13.53 2.22 10.89
C ILE A 59 -14.58 2.25 9.78
N LYS A 60 -14.50 3.26 8.90
CA LYS A 60 -15.25 3.30 7.64
C LYS A 60 -14.29 2.98 6.50
N ILE A 61 -14.48 1.84 5.87
CA ILE A 61 -13.66 1.40 4.74
C ILE A 61 -14.30 1.92 3.45
N HIS A 62 -13.52 2.60 2.63
CA HIS A 62 -13.90 3.03 1.29
C HIS A 62 -13.00 2.31 0.30
N TYR A 63 -13.58 1.50 -0.57
CA TYR A 63 -12.86 0.90 -1.69
C TYR A 63 -13.00 1.82 -2.90
N ASP A 64 -11.90 2.03 -3.62
CA ASP A 64 -11.97 2.59 -4.95
C ASP A 64 -12.75 1.59 -5.82
N SER A 65 -13.90 2.01 -6.35
CA SER A 65 -14.75 1.12 -7.16
C SER A 65 -13.94 0.53 -8.33
N PRO A 66 -13.99 -0.80 -8.55
CA PRO A 66 -13.49 -1.35 -9.80
C PRO A 66 -14.31 -0.74 -10.94
N MET A 67 -13.67 -0.27 -12.00
CA MET A 67 -14.38 0.14 -13.21
C MET A 67 -15.31 -1.01 -13.60
N ALA A 68 -16.60 -0.75 -13.70
CA ALA A 68 -17.52 -1.68 -14.34
C ALA A 68 -16.96 -1.98 -15.73
N SER A 69 -16.59 -3.23 -15.96
CA SER A 69 -16.18 -3.72 -17.27
C SER A 69 -17.35 -3.51 -18.23
N ASN A 70 -17.18 -2.63 -19.22
CA ASN A 70 -18.05 -2.58 -20.39
C ASN A 70 -17.69 -3.71 -21.36
#